data_AF-C5A4M6-F1
#
_entry.id   AF-C5A4M6-F1
#
_cell.length_a   1.000
_cell.length_b   1.000
_cell.length_c   1.000
_cell.angle_alpha   90.00
_cell.angle_beta   90.00
_cell.angle_gamma   90.00
#
_symmetry.space_group_name_H-M   'P 1'
#
loop_
_entity.id
_entity.type
_entity.pdbx_description
1 polymer ?
#
loop_
_entity_poly.entity_id
_entity_poly.type
_entity_poly.pdbx_seq_one_letter_code
_entity_poly.pdbx_strand_id
1 'polypeptide(L)'
;MGDCKSIVAVFDKPWEEVLTRLKEEFGYLEEKRYEGDEGNREQFKFYDTRCFRLVSTGYVHFVMRTAEGFGPHECFIVNVFSRGNSTIIDFESWTSRFDFILSSELMKLLKKLARVGALIICGYIYGHEKLRDVFGDYNQFLLYERLAKIVKEGKLEVLPSDLTVVRGDILGLEDGLYELVGEPGLYVFVRDLGVEGYKVLLIVGDGLLDDVLYREVLEYENWFSLKITWVIFKRIGQKVGNEELLKRAEDYFKAQVGEDGR
;
A
#
# COMPACT_ATOMS: atom_id res chain seq x y z
N MET A 1 -19.63 -7.00 -11.31
CA MET A 1 -19.05 -7.12 -9.96
C MET A 1 -17.76 -6.34 -9.99
N GLY A 2 -17.55 -5.40 -9.07
CA GLY A 2 -16.30 -4.64 -9.02
C GLY A 2 -15.21 -5.47 -8.36
N ASP A 3 -13.96 -5.17 -8.69
CA ASP A 3 -12.81 -5.83 -8.08
C ASP A 3 -12.65 -5.39 -6.62
N CYS A 4 -12.42 -6.33 -5.71
CA CYS A 4 -12.09 -6.02 -4.32
C CYS A 4 -10.63 -5.53 -4.24
N LYS A 5 -10.46 -4.30 -3.77
CA LYS A 5 -9.15 -3.63 -3.67
C LYS A 5 -8.76 -3.53 -2.21
N SER A 6 -7.52 -3.88 -1.93
CA SER A 6 -7.02 -4.00 -0.57
C SER A 6 -5.75 -3.20 -0.37
N ILE A 7 -5.65 -2.55 0.79
CA ILE A 7 -4.39 -2.03 1.33
C ILE A 7 -3.95 -2.96 2.46
N VAL A 8 -2.73 -3.46 2.36
CA VAL A 8 -2.10 -4.34 3.34
C VAL A 8 -1.04 -3.55 4.10
N ALA A 9 -1.09 -3.61 5.42
CA ALA A 9 -0.10 -3.04 6.32
C ALA A 9 0.52 -4.16 7.17
N VAL A 10 1.86 -4.20 7.23
CA VAL A 10 2.62 -5.23 7.96
C VAL A 10 3.30 -4.63 9.18
N PHE A 11 3.21 -5.33 10.31
CA PHE A 11 3.74 -4.92 11.61
C PHE A 11 4.59 -6.05 12.19
N ASP A 12 5.70 -5.70 12.84
CA ASP A 12 6.49 -6.63 13.66
C ASP A 12 6.12 -6.48 15.14
N LYS A 13 4.82 -6.66 15.43
CA LYS A 13 4.23 -6.52 16.77
C LYS A 13 3.06 -7.50 16.96
N PRO A 14 2.78 -7.95 18.20
CA PRO A 14 1.59 -8.72 18.51
C PRO A 14 0.31 -8.00 18.09
N TRP A 15 -0.69 -8.77 17.66
CA TRP A 15 -1.91 -8.23 17.05
C TRP A 15 -2.73 -7.41 18.05
N GLU A 16 -2.66 -7.71 19.35
CA GLU A 16 -3.34 -6.97 20.41
C GLU A 16 -2.81 -5.54 20.54
N GLU A 17 -1.48 -5.36 20.44
CA GLU A 17 -0.86 -4.03 20.48
C GLU A 17 -1.24 -3.23 19.23
N VAL A 18 -1.17 -3.88 18.06
CA VAL A 18 -1.51 -3.24 16.79
C VAL A 18 -2.98 -2.82 16.77
N LEU A 19 -3.90 -3.68 17.21
CA LEU A 19 -5.32 -3.35 17.31
C LEU A 19 -5.60 -2.21 18.28
N THR A 20 -4.89 -2.14 19.41
CA THR A 20 -5.04 -1.04 20.36
C THR A 20 -4.71 0.30 19.69
N ARG A 21 -3.57 0.38 19.00
CA ARG A 21 -3.17 1.58 18.25
C ARG A 21 -4.11 1.88 17.09
N LEU A 22 -4.62 0.85 16.41
CA LEU A 22 -5.58 1.02 15.33
C LEU A 22 -6.88 1.64 15.84
N LYS A 23 -7.37 1.19 17.00
CA LYS A 23 -8.53 1.79 17.67
C LYS A 23 -8.30 3.25 18.03
N GLU A 24 -7.13 3.59 18.54
CA GLU A 24 -6.76 4.95 18.91
C GLU A 24 -6.67 5.88 17.68
N GLU A 25 -6.04 5.43 16.60
CA GLU A 25 -5.81 6.26 15.42
C GLU A 25 -7.04 6.35 14.50
N PHE A 26 -7.85 5.29 14.39
CA PHE A 26 -8.95 5.19 13.41
C PHE A 26 -10.35 5.05 14.02
N GLY A 27 -10.46 4.82 15.32
CA GLY A 27 -11.74 4.50 15.94
C GLY A 27 -12.33 3.18 15.43
N TYR A 28 -11.52 2.13 15.28
CA TYR A 28 -11.92 0.80 14.79
C TYR A 28 -13.18 0.25 15.50
N LEU A 29 -14.20 -0.11 14.72
CA LEU A 29 -15.56 -0.46 15.15
C LEU A 29 -15.92 -1.92 14.84
N GLU A 30 -16.98 -2.42 15.49
CA GLU A 30 -17.65 -3.70 15.20
C GLU A 30 -16.69 -4.92 15.15
N GLU A 31 -15.83 -5.01 16.16
CA GLU A 31 -14.80 -6.04 16.24
C GLU A 31 -15.39 -7.42 16.59
N LYS A 32 -15.32 -8.37 15.65
CA LYS A 32 -15.41 -9.80 15.92
C LYS A 32 -14.00 -10.35 16.14
N ARG A 33 -13.73 -10.88 17.32
CA ARG A 33 -12.47 -11.59 17.63
C ARG A 33 -12.63 -13.09 17.44
N TYR A 34 -11.53 -13.73 17.06
CA TYR A 34 -11.46 -15.17 16.84
C TYR A 34 -10.43 -15.80 17.78
N GLU A 35 -10.81 -16.87 18.46
CA GLU A 35 -9.90 -17.68 19.27
C GLU A 35 -9.51 -18.96 18.51
N GLY A 36 -8.24 -19.37 18.64
CA GLY A 36 -7.74 -20.54 17.91
C GLY A 36 -7.92 -20.41 16.38
N ASP A 37 -8.15 -21.52 15.69
CA ASP A 37 -8.30 -21.56 14.23
C ASP A 37 -9.73 -21.25 13.74
N GLU A 38 -10.63 -20.76 14.59
CA GLU A 38 -12.05 -20.58 14.26
C GLU A 38 -12.25 -19.62 13.07
N GLY A 39 -11.56 -18.48 13.06
CA GLY A 39 -11.66 -17.52 11.96
C GLY A 39 -11.22 -18.11 10.61
N ASN A 40 -10.12 -18.86 10.62
CA ASN A 40 -9.67 -19.57 9.44
C ASN A 40 -10.69 -20.63 9.01
N ARG A 41 -11.32 -21.37 9.94
CA ARG A 41 -12.32 -22.40 9.63
C ARG A 41 -13.63 -21.83 9.08
N GLU A 42 -13.96 -20.58 9.34
CA GLU A 42 -15.15 -19.92 8.78
C GLU A 42 -14.88 -19.34 7.38
N GLN A 43 -13.82 -18.54 7.23
CA GLN A 43 -13.61 -17.72 6.03
C GLN A 43 -12.52 -18.27 5.10
N PHE A 44 -11.50 -18.93 5.65
CA PHE A 44 -10.30 -19.36 4.93
C PHE A 44 -10.06 -20.87 5.03
N LYS A 45 -11.11 -21.67 5.25
CA LYS A 45 -11.01 -23.09 5.65
C LYS A 45 -10.23 -23.94 4.66
N PHE A 46 -10.33 -23.59 3.39
CA PHE A 46 -9.75 -24.31 2.27
C PHE A 46 -8.57 -23.56 1.63
N TYR A 47 -8.13 -22.44 2.23
CA TYR A 47 -6.99 -21.66 1.75
C TYR A 47 -5.71 -22.14 2.44
N ASP A 48 -4.61 -22.19 1.70
CA ASP A 48 -3.28 -22.22 2.31
C ASP A 48 -2.98 -20.82 2.87
N THR A 49 -3.22 -20.65 4.17
CA THR A 49 -3.03 -19.36 4.84
C THR A 49 -1.57 -19.03 5.16
N ARG A 50 -0.60 -19.87 4.78
CA ARG A 50 0.83 -19.66 5.09
C ARG A 50 1.11 -19.42 6.58
N CYS A 51 0.34 -20.13 7.43
CA CYS A 51 0.32 -20.02 8.89
C CYS A 51 -0.14 -18.65 9.43
N PHE A 52 -0.70 -17.78 8.59
CA PHE A 52 -1.45 -16.63 9.08
C PHE A 52 -2.81 -17.08 9.60
N ARG A 53 -3.19 -16.50 10.73
CA ARG A 53 -4.45 -16.78 11.42
C ARG A 53 -5.25 -15.51 11.50
N LEU A 54 -6.48 -15.54 11.00
CA LEU A 54 -7.43 -14.45 11.24
C LEU A 54 -7.74 -14.39 12.73
N VAL A 55 -7.43 -13.26 13.36
CA VAL A 55 -7.63 -13.02 14.81
C VAL A 55 -8.73 -12.00 15.08
N SER A 56 -9.00 -11.11 14.12
CA SER A 56 -10.08 -10.14 14.23
C SER A 56 -10.57 -9.70 12.85
N THR A 57 -11.88 -9.44 12.76
CA THR A 57 -12.51 -8.70 11.66
C THR A 57 -13.33 -7.55 12.26
N GLY A 58 -13.43 -6.44 11.54
CA GLY A 58 -14.24 -5.29 11.92
C GLY A 58 -14.25 -4.25 10.83
N TYR A 59 -14.60 -3.01 11.17
CA TYR A 59 -14.73 -1.93 10.20
C TYR A 59 -14.05 -0.65 10.68
N VAL A 60 -13.50 0.11 9.74
CA VAL A 60 -13.03 1.47 9.98
C VAL A 60 -13.87 2.42 9.14
N HIS A 61 -14.49 3.39 9.81
CA HIS A 61 -15.18 4.48 9.13
C HIS A 61 -14.20 5.63 8.84
N PHE A 62 -13.64 5.63 7.64
CA PHE A 62 -12.69 6.64 7.19
C PHE A 62 -13.15 7.26 5.87
N VAL A 63 -13.60 8.51 5.96
CA VAL A 63 -14.19 9.24 4.84
C VAL A 63 -13.09 9.82 3.96
N MET A 64 -13.04 9.38 2.70
CA MET A 64 -12.14 9.89 1.67
C MET A 64 -12.93 10.45 0.49
N ARG A 65 -12.53 11.64 0.04
CA ARG A 65 -13.11 12.29 -1.13
C ARG A 65 -12.63 11.64 -2.43
N THR A 66 -13.49 11.70 -3.44
CA THR A 66 -13.21 11.19 -4.79
C THR A 66 -13.01 12.33 -5.77
N ALA A 67 -12.22 12.11 -6.81
CA ALA A 67 -12.04 13.03 -7.95
C ALA A 67 -13.32 13.16 -8.80
N GLU A 68 -14.25 12.22 -8.64
CA GLU A 68 -15.50 12.17 -9.40
C GLU A 68 -16.72 12.44 -8.50
N GLY A 69 -17.85 12.82 -9.10
CA GLY A 69 -19.10 13.17 -8.40
C GLY A 69 -19.83 11.99 -7.73
N PHE A 70 -19.14 10.87 -7.46
CA PHE A 70 -19.71 9.64 -6.90
C PHE A 70 -19.96 9.68 -5.38
N GLY A 71 -19.65 10.81 -4.73
CA GLY A 71 -19.68 10.96 -3.27
C GLY A 71 -18.51 10.25 -2.59
N PRO A 72 -18.26 10.51 -1.30
CA PRO A 72 -17.09 9.96 -0.61
C PRO A 72 -17.11 8.43 -0.50
N HIS A 73 -15.93 7.85 -0.30
CA HIS A 73 -15.76 6.48 0.18
C HIS A 73 -15.60 6.50 1.70
N GLU A 74 -16.36 5.70 2.44
CA GLU A 74 -16.54 5.94 3.88
C GLU A 74 -16.17 4.77 4.79
N CYS A 75 -16.01 3.55 4.26
CA CYS A 75 -15.86 2.37 5.12
C CYS A 75 -14.95 1.30 4.50
N PHE A 76 -14.02 0.81 5.31
CA PHE A 76 -13.19 -0.36 5.03
C PHE A 76 -13.59 -1.53 5.91
N ILE A 77 -13.67 -2.72 5.32
CA ILE A 77 -13.61 -3.96 6.08
C ILE A 77 -12.15 -4.18 6.44
N VAL A 78 -11.89 -4.47 7.71
CA VAL A 78 -10.54 -4.68 8.20
C VAL A 78 -10.42 -6.10 8.72
N ASN A 79 -9.49 -6.85 8.14
CA ASN A 79 -9.12 -8.18 8.59
C ASN A 79 -7.72 -8.14 9.21
N VAL A 80 -7.59 -8.65 10.42
CA VAL A 80 -6.32 -8.72 11.14
C VAL A 80 -5.86 -10.15 11.22
N PHE A 81 -4.68 -10.39 10.67
CA PHE A 81 -4.02 -11.67 10.64
C PHE A 81 -2.77 -11.64 11.52
N SER A 82 -2.52 -12.75 12.21
CA SER A 82 -1.33 -12.93 13.05
C SER A 82 -0.54 -14.16 12.60
N ARG A 83 0.79 -14.05 12.64
CA ARG A 83 1.73 -15.17 12.49
C ARG A 83 2.93 -14.94 13.42
N GLY A 84 2.91 -15.58 14.59
CA GLY A 84 3.90 -15.31 15.65
C GLY A 84 3.80 -13.85 16.10
N ASN A 85 4.93 -13.14 16.13
CA ASN A 85 4.96 -11.70 16.47
C ASN A 85 4.67 -10.78 15.27
N SER A 86 4.44 -11.32 14.07
CA SER A 86 4.07 -10.51 12.91
C SER A 86 2.55 -10.38 12.82
N THR A 87 2.09 -9.16 12.58
CA THR A 87 0.67 -8.84 12.35
C THR A 87 0.52 -8.22 10.97
N ILE A 88 -0.53 -8.62 10.27
CA ILE A 88 -0.92 -8.04 9.00
C ILE A 88 -2.33 -7.52 9.15
N ILE A 89 -2.55 -6.28 8.72
CA ILE A 89 -3.89 -5.72 8.56
C ILE A 89 -4.17 -5.59 7.07
N ASP A 90 -5.31 -6.13 6.65
CA ASP A 90 -5.86 -6.00 5.30
C ASP A 90 -7.11 -5.11 5.36
N PHE A 91 -7.02 -3.93 4.74
CA PHE A 91 -8.10 -2.97 4.57
C PHE A 91 -8.74 -3.19 3.21
N GLU A 92 -9.85 -3.90 3.19
CA GLU A 92 -10.57 -4.25 1.98
C GLU A 92 -11.67 -3.22 1.67
N SER A 93 -11.69 -2.77 0.41
CA SER A 93 -12.74 -1.95 -0.18
C SER A 93 -13.47 -2.76 -1.25
N TRP A 94 -14.73 -3.09 -0.99
CA TRP A 94 -15.61 -3.85 -1.90
C TRP A 94 -16.21 -2.96 -3.01
N THR A 95 -15.63 -1.78 -3.25
CA THR A 95 -16.22 -0.76 -4.13
C THR A 95 -15.24 -0.33 -5.21
N SER A 96 -15.72 -0.25 -6.47
CA SER A 96 -14.95 0.30 -7.60
C SER A 96 -14.55 1.77 -7.38
N ARG A 97 -15.17 2.44 -6.40
CA ARG A 97 -14.88 3.83 -6.03
C ARG A 97 -13.43 4.07 -5.60
N PHE A 98 -12.75 3.02 -5.16
CA PHE A 98 -11.38 3.14 -4.64
C PHE A 98 -10.42 3.76 -5.67
N ASP A 99 -10.58 3.45 -6.96
CA ASP A 99 -9.74 4.03 -8.03
C ASP A 99 -9.89 5.54 -8.16
N PHE A 100 -10.99 6.10 -7.67
CA PHE A 100 -11.33 7.50 -7.81
C PHE A 100 -11.01 8.31 -6.54
N ILE A 101 -10.46 7.68 -5.50
CA ILE A 101 -10.03 8.40 -4.30
C ILE A 101 -8.94 9.40 -4.68
N LEU A 102 -9.07 10.63 -4.19
CA LEU A 102 -8.03 11.65 -4.35
C LEU A 102 -6.71 11.17 -3.74
N SER A 103 -5.61 11.37 -4.47
CA SER A 103 -4.26 11.01 -4.03
C SER A 103 -3.92 11.62 -2.66
N SER A 104 -4.33 12.86 -2.39
CA SER A 104 -4.19 13.51 -1.07
C SER A 104 -4.92 12.79 0.07
N GLU A 105 -6.14 12.29 -0.18
CA GLU A 105 -6.92 11.55 0.82
C GLU A 105 -6.32 10.16 1.09
N LEU A 106 -5.85 9.48 0.04
CA LEU A 106 -5.10 8.23 0.19
C LEU A 106 -3.83 8.45 1.04
N MET A 107 -3.08 9.54 0.81
CA MET A 107 -1.90 9.84 1.61
C MET A 107 -2.22 10.04 3.09
N LYS A 108 -3.37 10.64 3.44
CA LYS A 108 -3.81 10.73 4.84
C LYS A 108 -4.02 9.36 5.46
N LEU A 109 -4.65 8.43 4.73
CA LEU A 109 -4.83 7.04 5.17
C LEU A 109 -3.47 6.34 5.40
N LEU A 110 -2.54 6.46 4.44
CA LEU A 110 -1.20 5.86 4.54
C LEU A 110 -0.39 6.43 5.70
N LYS A 111 -0.45 7.75 5.92
CA LYS A 111 0.19 8.42 7.06
C LYS A 111 -0.37 7.92 8.39
N LYS A 112 -1.69 7.71 8.49
CA LYS A 112 -2.31 7.12 9.70
C LYS A 112 -1.79 5.71 9.96
N LEU A 113 -1.72 4.85 8.94
CA LEU A 113 -1.18 3.49 9.09
C LEU A 113 0.29 3.49 9.52
N ALA A 114 1.10 4.41 8.97
CA ALA A 114 2.48 4.60 9.40
C ALA A 114 2.56 5.02 10.89
N ARG A 115 1.67 5.91 11.37
CA ARG A 115 1.58 6.30 12.79
C ARG A 115 1.16 5.17 13.72
N VAL A 116 0.29 4.26 13.27
CA VAL A 116 -0.01 3.01 14.00
C VAL A 116 1.26 2.15 14.17
N GLY A 117 2.21 2.29 13.25
CA GLY A 117 3.51 1.61 13.28
C GLY A 117 3.68 0.56 12.18
N ALA A 118 2.94 0.68 11.08
CA ALA A 118 3.08 -0.21 9.93
C ALA A 118 4.47 -0.05 9.33
N LEU A 119 5.18 -1.15 9.14
CA LEU A 119 6.55 -1.17 8.63
C LEU A 119 6.59 -1.13 7.10
N ILE A 120 5.62 -1.78 6.46
CA ILE A 120 5.39 -1.76 5.02
C ILE A 120 3.88 -1.63 4.79
N ILE A 121 3.49 -0.78 3.86
CA ILE A 121 2.12 -0.63 3.38
C ILE A 121 2.13 -0.70 1.86
N CYS A 122 1.32 -1.57 1.28
CA CYS A 122 1.16 -1.75 -0.15
C CYS A 122 -0.30 -2.11 -0.46
N GLY A 123 -0.70 -2.13 -1.73
CA GLY A 123 -2.03 -2.62 -2.09
C GLY A 123 -2.01 -3.73 -3.13
N TYR A 124 -3.18 -4.36 -3.30
CA TYR A 124 -3.42 -5.40 -4.28
C TYR A 124 -4.90 -5.45 -4.68
N ILE A 125 -5.20 -6.22 -5.72
CA ILE A 125 -6.57 -6.54 -6.14
C ILE A 125 -6.79 -8.04 -5.91
N TYR A 126 -7.79 -8.39 -5.11
CA TYR A 126 -8.11 -9.79 -4.83
C TYR A 126 -8.60 -10.51 -6.09
N GLY A 127 -8.15 -11.76 -6.28
CA GLY A 127 -8.57 -12.60 -7.41
C GLY A 127 -8.12 -12.12 -8.79
N HIS A 128 -7.18 -11.16 -8.86
CA HIS A 128 -6.76 -10.52 -10.10
C HIS A 128 -5.54 -11.20 -10.73
N GLU A 129 -5.47 -11.19 -12.08
CA GLU A 129 -4.39 -11.79 -12.89
C GLU A 129 -2.99 -11.41 -12.40
N LYS A 130 -2.74 -10.14 -12.10
CA LYS A 130 -1.49 -9.66 -11.48
C LYS A 130 -0.95 -10.49 -10.31
N LEU A 131 -1.78 -10.92 -9.35
CA LEU A 131 -1.28 -11.78 -8.27
C LEU A 131 -0.76 -13.10 -8.84
N ARG A 132 -1.49 -13.67 -9.79
CA ARG A 132 -1.10 -14.87 -10.52
C ARG A 132 0.13 -14.64 -11.41
N ASP A 133 0.28 -13.49 -12.05
CA ASP A 133 1.44 -13.18 -12.89
C ASP A 133 2.72 -13.14 -12.05
N VAL A 134 2.62 -12.64 -10.82
CA VAL A 134 3.75 -12.51 -9.89
C VAL A 134 4.03 -13.82 -9.13
N PHE A 135 2.98 -14.50 -8.66
CA PHE A 135 3.12 -15.65 -7.75
C PHE A 135 2.75 -17.01 -8.36
N GLY A 136 2.22 -17.03 -9.59
CA GLY A 136 1.65 -18.23 -10.22
C GLY A 136 0.28 -18.64 -9.67
N ASP A 137 -0.26 -17.92 -8.69
CA ASP A 137 -1.48 -18.23 -7.93
C ASP A 137 -2.18 -16.92 -7.48
N TYR A 138 -3.50 -16.95 -7.32
CA TYR A 138 -4.32 -15.84 -6.81
C TYR A 138 -4.35 -15.75 -5.27
N ASN A 139 -3.68 -16.68 -4.58
CA ASN A 139 -3.67 -16.73 -3.12
C ASN A 139 -2.94 -15.52 -2.50
N GLN A 140 -3.71 -14.61 -1.90
CA GLN A 140 -3.21 -13.40 -1.20
C GLN A 140 -2.21 -13.70 -0.08
N PHE A 141 -2.26 -14.88 0.55
CA PHE A 141 -1.32 -15.21 1.63
C PHE A 141 0.13 -15.37 1.13
N LEU A 142 0.35 -15.52 -0.17
CA LEU A 142 1.68 -15.44 -0.79
C LEU A 142 2.26 -14.02 -0.69
N LEU A 143 1.44 -13.00 -0.93
CA LEU A 143 1.83 -11.60 -0.71
C LEU A 143 2.19 -11.38 0.76
N TYR A 144 1.35 -11.86 1.68
CA TYR A 144 1.54 -11.68 3.13
C TYR A 144 2.83 -12.32 3.64
N GLU A 145 3.12 -13.54 3.19
CA GLU A 145 4.36 -14.23 3.51
C GLU A 145 5.59 -13.45 3.03
N ARG A 146 5.53 -12.91 1.80
CA ARG A 146 6.64 -12.15 1.21
C ARG A 146 6.88 -10.84 1.94
N LEU A 147 5.83 -10.09 2.26
CA LEU A 147 5.95 -8.84 3.00
C LEU A 147 6.49 -9.07 4.43
N ALA A 148 5.99 -10.09 5.12
CA ALA A 148 6.49 -10.47 6.45
C ALA A 148 7.96 -10.91 6.41
N LYS A 149 8.38 -11.58 5.31
CA LYS A 149 9.78 -11.94 5.10
C LYS A 149 10.68 -10.70 4.95
N ILE A 150 10.26 -9.72 4.13
CA ILE A 150 10.98 -8.45 3.95
C ILE A 150 11.17 -7.74 5.29
N VAL A 151 10.11 -7.63 6.09
CA VAL A 151 10.16 -7.03 7.43
C VAL A 151 11.17 -7.77 8.33
N LYS A 152 11.12 -9.09 8.36
CA LYS A 152 12.03 -9.91 9.17
C LYS A 152 13.49 -9.79 8.74
N GLU A 153 13.74 -9.65 7.44
CA GLU A 153 15.07 -9.44 6.88
C GLU A 153 15.57 -8.00 7.07
N GLY A 154 14.67 -7.07 7.39
CA GLY A 154 14.98 -5.66 7.59
C GLY A 154 15.48 -4.97 6.32
N LYS A 155 15.11 -5.48 5.14
CA LYS A 155 15.63 -4.97 3.86
C LYS A 155 14.61 -5.08 2.72
N LEU A 156 14.22 -3.95 2.14
CA LEU A 156 13.37 -3.88 0.95
C LEU A 156 14.21 -3.75 -0.33
N GLU A 157 14.49 -4.87 -1.00
CA GLU A 157 15.13 -4.87 -2.34
C GLU A 157 14.12 -4.97 -3.50
N VAL A 158 12.94 -5.51 -3.21
CA VAL A 158 11.89 -5.79 -4.20
C VAL A 158 10.66 -4.99 -3.82
N LEU A 159 10.25 -4.09 -4.70
CA LEU A 159 9.09 -3.24 -4.55
C LEU A 159 7.80 -4.09 -4.73
N PRO A 160 6.92 -4.19 -3.71
CA PRO A 160 5.76 -5.07 -3.77
C PRO A 160 4.65 -4.51 -4.67
N SER A 161 4.45 -3.19 -4.68
CA SER A 161 3.41 -2.51 -5.47
C SER A 161 3.88 -1.16 -6.03
N ASP A 162 3.17 -0.70 -7.05
CA ASP A 162 3.39 0.57 -7.75
C ASP A 162 3.41 1.80 -6.84
N LEU A 163 2.65 1.77 -5.74
CA LEU A 163 2.80 2.68 -4.60
C LEU A 163 3.02 1.85 -3.34
N THR A 164 4.14 2.09 -2.66
CA THR A 164 4.50 1.42 -1.41
C THR A 164 4.94 2.46 -0.38
N VAL A 165 4.52 2.31 0.88
CA VAL A 165 5.09 3.05 2.01
C VAL A 165 5.91 2.10 2.86
N VAL A 166 7.08 2.55 3.33
CA VAL A 166 8.00 1.71 4.09
C VAL A 166 8.77 2.53 5.11
N ARG A 167 9.11 1.92 6.24
CA ARG A 167 10.01 2.52 7.24
C ARG A 167 11.44 2.64 6.67
N GLY A 168 12.07 3.79 6.85
CA GLY A 168 13.33 4.17 6.20
C GLY A 168 14.51 3.26 6.52
N ASP A 169 14.54 2.67 7.72
CA ASP A 169 15.56 1.70 8.14
C ASP A 169 15.45 0.35 7.40
N ILE A 170 14.25 -0.03 6.94
CA ILE A 170 14.02 -1.22 6.10
C ILE A 170 14.38 -0.91 4.64
N LEU A 171 14.15 0.32 4.19
CA LEU A 171 14.45 0.71 2.81
C LEU A 171 15.94 0.90 2.56
N GLY A 172 16.61 1.69 3.40
CA GLY A 172 18.03 2.02 3.23
C GLY A 172 18.34 2.87 1.99
N LEU A 173 17.36 3.58 1.43
CA LEU A 173 17.52 4.50 0.30
C LEU A 173 17.19 5.94 0.71
N GLU A 174 17.93 6.88 0.15
CA GLU A 174 17.65 8.31 0.28
C GLU A 174 16.58 8.76 -0.72
N ASP A 175 16.05 9.97 -0.52
CA ASP A 175 15.16 10.61 -1.47
C ASP A 175 15.83 10.75 -2.85
N GLY A 176 15.04 10.52 -3.90
CA GLY A 176 15.50 10.59 -5.28
C GLY A 176 14.77 9.64 -6.20
N LEU A 177 15.38 9.39 -7.36
CA LEU A 177 14.84 8.53 -8.39
C LEU A 177 15.75 7.31 -8.56
N TYR A 178 15.16 6.13 -8.70
CA TYR A 178 15.88 4.87 -8.83
C TYR A 178 15.34 4.07 -10.02
N GLU A 179 16.19 3.24 -10.63
CA GLU A 179 15.75 2.37 -11.72
C GLU A 179 14.77 1.31 -11.22
N LEU A 180 13.77 0.97 -12.04
CA LEU A 180 12.99 -0.25 -11.88
C LEU A 180 13.62 -1.35 -12.75
N VAL A 181 14.26 -2.34 -12.13
CA VAL A 181 15.06 -3.33 -12.87
C VAL A 181 14.19 -4.15 -13.81
N GLY A 182 14.57 -4.16 -15.10
CA GLY A 182 13.88 -4.90 -16.14
C GLY A 182 12.74 -4.15 -16.82
N GLU A 183 12.48 -2.90 -16.43
CA GLU A 183 11.45 -2.04 -17.02
C GLU A 183 12.09 -0.73 -17.51
N PRO A 184 12.68 -0.71 -18.72
CA PRO A 184 13.29 0.50 -19.28
C PRO A 184 12.28 1.64 -19.29
N GLY A 185 12.70 2.81 -18.78
CA GLY A 185 11.85 3.99 -18.76
C GLY A 185 10.86 4.08 -17.59
N LEU A 186 10.82 3.06 -16.73
CA LEU A 186 10.14 3.14 -15.44
C LEU A 186 11.16 3.34 -14.32
N TYR A 187 10.75 4.16 -13.35
CA TYR A 187 11.57 4.56 -12.24
C TYR A 187 10.77 4.49 -10.94
N VAL A 188 11.49 4.30 -9.83
CA VAL A 188 10.95 4.37 -8.48
C VAL A 188 11.33 5.72 -7.90
N PHE A 189 10.35 6.60 -7.78
CA PHE A 189 10.49 7.85 -7.05
C PHE A 189 10.37 7.57 -5.55
N VAL A 190 11.42 7.89 -4.80
CA VAL A 190 11.51 7.73 -3.35
C VAL A 190 11.46 9.11 -2.71
N ARG A 191 10.53 9.29 -1.78
CA ARG A 191 10.39 10.55 -1.05
C ARG A 191 9.99 10.34 0.39
N ASP A 192 10.27 11.34 1.22
CA ASP A 192 9.69 11.41 2.54
C ASP A 192 8.15 11.36 2.51
N LEU A 193 7.57 10.58 3.42
CA LEU A 193 6.12 10.49 3.56
C LEU A 193 5.53 11.72 4.28
N GLY A 194 6.33 12.48 5.02
CA GLY A 194 5.88 13.46 6.01
C GLY A 194 5.52 12.84 7.36
N VAL A 195 5.97 11.61 7.62
CA VAL A 195 5.92 10.93 8.93
C VAL A 195 7.35 10.49 9.25
N GLU A 196 7.84 10.86 10.43
CA GLU A 196 9.25 10.67 10.80
C GLU A 196 9.70 9.22 10.57
N GLY A 197 10.77 9.06 9.79
CA GLY A 197 11.36 7.77 9.48
C GLY A 197 10.59 6.94 8.45
N TYR A 198 9.64 7.52 7.69
CA TYR A 198 8.91 6.81 6.63
C TYR A 198 9.16 7.40 5.25
N LYS A 199 9.21 6.50 4.27
CA LYS A 199 9.34 6.82 2.85
C LYS A 199 8.14 6.31 2.07
N VAL A 200 7.78 7.04 1.03
CA VAL A 200 6.87 6.62 -0.02
C VAL A 200 7.68 6.33 -1.28
N LEU A 201 7.36 5.20 -1.91
CA LEU A 201 7.94 4.72 -3.16
C LEU A 201 6.83 4.66 -4.19
N LEU A 202 7.06 5.31 -5.32
CA LEU A 202 6.07 5.44 -6.38
C LEU A 202 6.70 5.15 -7.73
N ILE A 203 6.09 4.24 -8.49
CA ILE A 203 6.49 4.02 -9.88
C ILE A 203 6.01 5.20 -10.73
N VAL A 204 6.99 5.87 -11.33
CA VAL A 204 6.83 6.92 -12.33
C VAL A 204 7.44 6.45 -13.66
N GLY A 205 6.94 6.94 -14.79
CA GLY A 205 7.33 6.43 -16.11
C GLY A 205 7.75 7.51 -17.11
N ASP A 206 8.13 7.06 -18.31
CA ASP A 206 8.64 7.84 -19.44
C ASP A 206 7.80 9.06 -19.84
N GLY A 207 6.49 9.05 -19.56
CA GLY A 207 5.62 10.21 -19.75
C GLY A 207 6.07 11.45 -18.97
N LEU A 208 6.98 11.30 -18.00
CA LEU A 208 7.63 12.44 -17.37
C LEU A 208 8.44 13.28 -18.37
N LEU A 209 9.11 12.69 -19.37
CA LEU A 209 9.91 13.44 -20.35
C LEU A 209 9.09 13.94 -21.55
N ASP A 210 7.88 13.41 -21.75
CA ASP A 210 6.95 13.91 -22.77
C ASP A 210 6.14 15.08 -22.21
N ASP A 211 6.32 16.27 -22.77
CA ASP A 211 5.68 17.50 -22.25
C ASP A 211 4.14 17.49 -22.35
N VAL A 212 3.56 16.74 -23.29
CA VAL A 212 2.11 16.65 -23.47
C VAL A 212 1.56 15.70 -22.41
N LEU A 213 2.12 14.49 -22.32
CA LEU A 213 1.72 13.50 -21.32
C LEU A 213 1.94 14.04 -19.91
N TYR A 214 3.08 14.67 -19.64
CA TYR A 214 3.38 15.27 -18.34
C TYR A 214 2.29 16.25 -17.89
N ARG A 215 1.79 17.11 -18.78
CA ARG A 215 0.70 18.04 -18.45
C ARG A 215 -0.61 17.33 -18.19
N GLU A 216 -0.97 16.34 -19.01
CA GLU A 216 -2.17 15.54 -18.79
C GLU A 216 -2.11 14.82 -17.43
N VAL A 217 -0.97 14.21 -17.09
CA VAL A 217 -0.86 13.45 -15.84
C VAL A 217 -1.03 14.37 -14.61
N LEU A 218 -0.60 15.63 -14.68
CA LEU A 218 -0.75 16.62 -13.61
C LEU A 218 -2.22 16.94 -13.27
N GLU A 219 -3.14 16.70 -14.20
CA GLU A 219 -4.58 16.97 -14.00
C GLU A 219 -5.32 15.81 -13.31
N TYR A 220 -4.73 14.60 -13.23
CA TYR A 220 -5.36 13.44 -12.61
C TYR A 220 -5.23 13.47 -11.09
N GLU A 221 -6.26 13.84 -10.35
CA GLU A 221 -6.15 13.95 -8.89
C GLU A 221 -6.15 12.61 -8.12
N ASN A 222 -6.38 11.47 -8.79
CA ASN A 222 -6.57 10.14 -8.18
C ASN A 222 -5.46 9.11 -8.51
N TRP A 223 -4.35 9.55 -9.11
CA TRP A 223 -3.35 8.62 -9.64
C TRP A 223 -2.75 7.66 -8.62
N PHE A 224 -2.54 8.10 -7.38
CA PHE A 224 -1.95 7.24 -6.34
C PHE A 224 -2.88 6.08 -5.98
N SER A 225 -4.19 6.32 -6.03
CA SER A 225 -5.22 5.31 -5.79
C SER A 225 -5.26 4.27 -6.90
N LEU A 226 -5.03 4.67 -8.14
CA LEU A 226 -4.80 3.74 -9.24
C LEU A 226 -3.53 2.93 -9.00
N LYS A 227 -2.43 3.57 -8.58
CA LYS A 227 -1.12 2.93 -8.40
C LYS A 227 -1.06 1.96 -7.23
N ILE A 228 -1.70 2.25 -6.10
CA ILE A 228 -1.57 1.40 -4.91
C ILE A 228 -2.10 -0.02 -5.11
N THR A 229 -3.04 -0.22 -6.03
CA THR A 229 -3.67 -1.53 -6.24
C THR A 229 -2.85 -2.49 -7.12
N TRP A 230 -1.74 -2.05 -7.71
CA TRP A 230 -0.97 -2.83 -8.69
C TRP A 230 0.23 -3.51 -8.02
N VAL A 231 0.13 -4.84 -7.86
CA VAL A 231 1.25 -5.69 -7.40
C VAL A 231 2.24 -5.89 -8.55
N ILE A 232 3.54 -5.77 -8.26
CA ILE A 232 4.60 -5.84 -9.27
C ILE A 232 5.79 -6.73 -8.91
N PHE A 233 6.24 -6.74 -7.65
CA PHE A 233 7.43 -7.49 -7.19
C PHE A 233 8.65 -7.33 -8.10
N LYS A 234 9.07 -6.08 -8.32
CA LYS A 234 10.24 -5.75 -9.14
C LYS A 234 11.37 -5.21 -8.29
N ARG A 235 12.61 -5.52 -8.69
CA ARG A 235 13.80 -5.10 -7.95
C ARG A 235 14.05 -3.60 -8.14
N ILE A 236 14.40 -2.91 -7.06
CA ILE A 236 14.84 -1.52 -7.09
C ILE A 236 16.33 -1.51 -7.47
N GLY A 237 16.67 -0.73 -8.49
CA GLY A 237 18.01 -0.61 -9.04
C GLY A 237 18.82 0.54 -8.44
N GLN A 238 19.76 1.05 -9.22
CA GLN A 238 20.63 2.16 -8.80
C GLN A 238 19.91 3.51 -8.86
N LYS A 239 20.46 4.50 -8.13
CA LYS A 239 19.98 5.89 -8.16
C LYS A 239 20.27 6.51 -9.52
N VAL A 240 19.29 7.22 -10.07
CA VAL A 240 19.36 7.91 -11.35
C VAL A 240 19.78 9.37 -11.12
N GLY A 241 20.90 9.78 -11.72
CA GLY A 241 21.45 11.14 -11.61
C GLY A 241 20.83 12.17 -12.58
N ASN A 242 19.61 11.94 -13.06
CA ASN A 242 18.94 12.85 -14.00
C ASN A 242 18.11 13.88 -13.24
N GLU A 243 18.66 15.09 -13.07
CA GLU A 243 18.04 16.18 -12.30
C GLU A 243 16.73 16.69 -12.90
N GLU A 244 16.62 16.76 -14.23
CA GLU A 244 15.39 17.20 -14.89
C GLU A 244 14.26 16.20 -14.63
N LEU A 245 14.54 14.91 -14.80
CA LEU A 245 13.57 13.86 -14.55
C LEU A 245 13.15 13.81 -13.07
N LEU A 246 14.11 13.97 -12.15
CA LEU A 246 13.83 14.06 -10.73
C LEU A 246 12.91 15.26 -10.42
N LYS A 247 13.20 16.44 -10.98
CA LYS A 247 12.37 17.63 -10.79
C LYS A 247 10.94 17.41 -11.28
N ARG A 248 10.78 16.80 -12.46
CA ARG A 248 9.44 16.48 -13.00
C ARG A 248 8.70 15.48 -12.11
N ALA A 249 9.39 14.46 -11.58
CA ALA A 249 8.78 13.53 -10.62
C ALA A 249 8.37 14.24 -9.31
N GLU A 250 9.16 15.20 -8.82
CA GLU A 250 8.82 15.99 -7.63
C GLU A 250 7.62 16.91 -7.86
N ASP A 251 7.59 17.63 -8.98
CA ASP A 251 6.49 18.52 -9.35
C ASP A 251 5.20 17.72 -9.54
N TYR A 252 5.32 16.55 -10.18
CA TYR A 252 4.24 15.59 -10.33
C TYR A 252 3.71 15.11 -8.97
N PHE A 253 4.60 14.66 -8.08
CA PHE A 253 4.21 14.23 -6.72
C PHE A 253 3.47 15.36 -6.00
N LYS A 254 4.02 16.58 -5.99
CA LYS A 254 3.40 17.75 -5.34
C LYS A 254 2.02 18.08 -5.90
N ALA A 255 1.80 17.95 -7.21
CA ALA A 255 0.49 18.18 -7.81
C ALA A 255 -0.55 17.17 -7.32
N GLN A 256 -0.16 15.90 -7.12
CA GLN A 256 -1.07 14.85 -6.65
C GLN A 256 -1.50 15.03 -5.19
N VAL A 257 -0.57 15.43 -4.32
CA VAL A 257 -0.80 15.42 -2.87
C VAL A 257 -1.02 16.82 -2.29
N GLY A 258 -0.77 17.89 -3.05
CA GLY A 258 -0.92 19.27 -2.61
C GLY A 258 -0.08 19.59 -1.36
N GLU A 259 -0.68 20.27 -0.39
CA GLU A 259 -0.02 20.60 0.89
C GLU A 259 0.33 19.35 1.73
N ASP A 260 -0.33 18.21 1.49
CA ASP A 260 -0.02 16.95 2.17
C ASP A 260 1.30 16.32 1.70
N GLY A 261 1.99 16.91 0.71
CA GLY A 261 3.30 16.46 0.22
C GLY A 261 4.53 17.20 0.77
N ARG A 262 4.35 18.01 1.81
CA ARG A 262 5.42 18.75 2.49
C ARG A 262 5.87 18.09 3.77
#